data_AF-A0A7X8WMN6-F1
#
_entry.id   AF-A0A7X8WMN6-F1
#
_cell.length_a   1.000
_cell.length_b   1.000
_cell.length_c   1.000
_cell.angle_alpha   90.00
_cell.angle_beta   90.00
_cell.angle_gamma   90.00
#
_symmetry.space_group_name_H-M   'P 1'
#
loop_
_entity.id
_entity.type
_entity.pdbx_description
1 polymer ?
#
loop_
_entity_poly.entity_id
_entity_poly.type
_entity_poly.pdbx_seq_one_letter_code
_entity_poly.pdbx_strand_id
1 'polypeptide(L)'
;QAIGVMFIGLLPSLREALSLVAVYAILGVSFTGFTFPIEAMPRGVQVFQHLFPTRYYFKIYVAEALNGAPISYSLIYFAVLAAFMLLPFLTYMRLRDAVMKPNNASTVK
;
A
#
# COMPACT_ATOMS: atom_id res chain seq x y z
N GLN A 1 -4.79 -3.12 2.44
CA GLN A 1 -5.33 -2.69 3.74
C GLN A 1 -4.33 -1.88 4.56
N ALA A 2 -3.15 -2.40 4.89
CA ALA A 2 -2.14 -1.69 5.71
C ALA A 2 -1.81 -0.26 5.24
N ILE A 3 -1.69 -0.06 3.92
CA ILE A 3 -1.43 1.26 3.33
C ILE A 3 -2.57 2.25 3.54
N GLY A 4 -3.83 1.80 3.47
CA GLY A 4 -4.99 2.65 3.73
C GLY A 4 -4.98 3.19 5.16
N VAL A 5 -4.64 2.32 6.13
CA VAL A 5 -4.51 2.71 7.55
C VAL A 5 -3.38 3.72 7.73
N MET A 6 -2.25 3.53 7.05
CA MET A 6 -1.14 4.48 7.06
C MET A 6 -1.55 5.88 6.54
N PHE A 7 -2.27 5.95 5.43
CA PHE A 7 -2.76 7.24 4.89
C PHE A 7 -3.74 7.93 5.83
N ILE A 8 -4.66 7.18 6.45
CA ILE A 8 -5.60 7.72 7.45
C ILE A 8 -4.85 8.25 8.69
N GLY A 9 -3.77 7.60 9.11
CA GLY A 9 -2.94 8.07 10.23
C GLY A 9 -2.03 9.26 9.90
N LEU A 10 -1.72 9.49 8.63
CA LEU A 10 -0.85 10.58 8.19
C LEU A 10 -1.63 11.90 8.00
N LEU A 11 -2.87 11.80 7.53
CA LEU A 11 -3.69 12.93 7.13
C LEU A 11 -4.69 13.33 8.22
N PRO A 12 -4.94 14.64 8.41
CA PRO A 12 -5.83 15.12 9.47
C PRO A 12 -7.31 14.90 9.17
N SER A 13 -7.69 14.70 7.91
CA SER A 13 -9.08 14.50 7.49
C SER A 13 -9.29 13.14 6.81
N LEU A 14 -10.35 12.43 7.21
CA LEU A 14 -10.70 11.13 6.64
C LEU A 14 -11.03 11.22 5.14
N ARG A 15 -11.62 12.33 4.71
CA ARG A 15 -12.02 12.56 3.31
C ARG A 15 -10.82 12.63 2.38
N GLU A 16 -9.80 13.41 2.75
CA GLU A 16 -8.57 13.52 1.95
C GLU A 16 -7.80 12.21 1.95
N ALA A 17 -7.76 11.50 3.09
CA ALA A 17 -7.15 10.18 3.16
C ALA A 17 -7.79 9.18 2.21
N LEU A 18 -9.12 9.11 2.16
CA LEU A 18 -9.83 8.21 1.25
C LEU A 18 -9.60 8.55 -0.22
N SER A 19 -9.59 9.85 -0.55
CA SER A 19 -9.30 10.30 -1.92
C SER A 19 -7.89 9.90 -2.36
N LEU A 20 -6.88 10.12 -1.52
CA LEU A 20 -5.50 9.74 -1.80
C LEU A 20 -5.32 8.22 -1.87
N VAL A 21 -5.99 7.46 -1.00
CA VAL A 21 -6.00 5.99 -1.06
C VAL A 21 -6.61 5.49 -2.36
N ALA A 22 -7.67 6.12 -2.86
CA ALA A 22 -8.27 5.76 -4.14
C ALA A 22 -7.30 5.99 -5.31
N VAL A 23 -6.63 7.15 -5.36
CA VAL A 23 -5.59 7.42 -6.37
C VAL A 23 -4.45 6.41 -6.27
N TYR A 24 -3.98 6.13 -5.05
CA TYR A 24 -2.94 5.14 -4.79
C TYR A 24 -3.35 3.73 -5.28
N ALA A 25 -4.60 3.33 -5.04
CA ALA A 25 -5.10 2.03 -5.49
C ALA A 25 -5.14 1.92 -7.02
N ILE A 26 -5.63 2.96 -7.71
CA ILE A 26 -5.68 3.01 -9.18
C ILE A 26 -4.27 2.92 -9.77
N LEU A 27 -3.33 3.72 -9.26
CA LEU A 27 -1.92 3.65 -9.69
C LEU A 27 -1.31 2.27 -9.40
N GLY A 28 -1.62 1.70 -8.23
CA GLY A 28 -1.15 0.38 -7.85
C GLY A 28 -1.56 -0.69 -8.85
N VAL A 29 -2.79 -0.65 -9.37
CA VAL A 29 -3.24 -1.55 -10.44
C VAL A 29 -2.38 -1.39 -11.69
N SER A 30 -2.13 -0.16 -12.14
CA SER A 30 -1.29 0.11 -13.32
C SER A 30 0.16 -0.39 -13.15
N PHE A 31 0.74 -0.26 -11.95
CA PHE A 31 2.11 -0.66 -11.65
C PHE A 31 2.30 -2.13 -11.24
N THR A 32 1.22 -2.92 -11.15
CA THR A 32 1.32 -4.36 -10.82
C THR A 32 2.00 -5.20 -11.88
N GLY A 33 2.13 -4.70 -13.11
CA GLY A 33 2.55 -5.49 -14.26
C GLY A 33 1.41 -6.13 -15.04
N PHE A 34 0.15 -5.97 -14.58
CA PHE A 34 -1.03 -6.53 -15.25
C PHE A 34 -1.42 -5.74 -16.50
N THR A 35 -1.40 -4.39 -16.42
CA THR A 35 -1.77 -3.52 -17.55
C THR A 35 -0.61 -3.31 -18.53
N PHE A 36 0.61 -3.19 -18.02
CA PHE A 36 1.81 -3.04 -18.82
C PHE A 36 2.93 -3.92 -18.23
N PRO A 37 3.64 -4.71 -19.06
CA PRO A 37 4.75 -5.50 -18.58
C PRO A 37 5.85 -4.60 -18.02
N ILE A 38 6.37 -4.99 -16.85
CA ILE A 38 7.36 -4.22 -16.09
C ILE A 38 8.62 -3.97 -16.92
N GLU A 39 9.05 -4.96 -17.71
CA GLU A 39 10.25 -4.88 -18.54
C GLU A 39 10.14 -3.81 -19.64
N ALA A 40 8.92 -3.49 -20.06
CA ALA A 40 8.64 -2.46 -21.05
C ALA A 40 8.47 -1.06 -20.43
N MET A 41 8.43 -0.94 -19.09
CA MET A 41 8.31 0.37 -18.43
C MET A 41 9.63 1.15 -18.47
N PRO A 42 9.61 2.48 -18.64
CA PRO A 42 10.80 3.31 -18.50
C PRO A 42 11.49 3.11 -17.15
N ARG A 43 12.83 3.08 -17.12
CA ARG A 43 13.62 2.74 -15.92
C ARG A 43 13.29 3.59 -14.68
N GLY A 44 12.98 4.88 -14.85
CA GLY A 44 12.58 5.74 -13.73
C GLY A 44 11.25 5.32 -13.11
N VAL A 45 10.32 4.84 -13.93
CA VAL A 45 9.00 4.39 -13.52
C VAL A 45 9.07 3.02 -12.84
N GLN A 46 10.03 2.18 -13.25
CA GLN A 46 10.30 0.88 -12.62
C GLN A 46 10.74 0.96 -11.15
N VAL A 47 11.13 2.13 -10.64
CA VAL A 47 11.43 2.26 -9.21
C VAL A 47 10.13 2.37 -8.40
N PHE A 48 9.14 3.09 -8.92
CA PHE A 48 7.89 3.36 -8.20
C PHE A 48 7.02 2.12 -7.99
N GLN A 49 7.10 1.12 -8.88
CA GLN A 49 6.40 -0.15 -8.70
C GLN A 49 6.78 -0.91 -7.41
N HIS A 50 7.94 -0.63 -6.81
CA HIS A 50 8.32 -1.23 -5.52
C HIS A 50 7.56 -0.67 -4.33
N LEU A 51 6.93 0.51 -4.46
CA LEU A 51 6.09 1.08 -3.41
C LEU A 51 4.75 0.33 -3.30
N PHE A 52 4.31 -0.34 -4.36
CA PHE A 52 2.99 -0.97 -4.40
C PHE A 52 3.05 -2.44 -3.96
N PRO A 53 2.42 -2.81 -2.83
CA PRO A 53 2.42 -4.19 -2.34
C PRO A 53 1.68 -5.13 -3.30
N THR A 54 0.72 -4.60 -4.06
CA THR A 54 -0.06 -5.34 -5.05
C THR A 54 0.82 -6.03 -6.10
N ARG A 55 1.99 -5.47 -6.43
CA ARG A 55 2.98 -6.10 -7.32
C ARG A 55 3.49 -7.43 -6.76
N TYR A 56 3.82 -7.49 -5.47
CA TYR A 56 4.36 -8.69 -4.85
C TYR A 56 3.28 -9.78 -4.75
N TYR A 57 2.02 -9.39 -4.49
CA TYR A 57 0.88 -10.29 -4.62
C TYR A 57 0.76 -10.89 -6.03
N PHE A 58 0.90 -10.07 -7.07
CA PHE A 58 0.84 -10.55 -8.44
C PHE A 58 1.98 -11.52 -8.77
N LYS A 59 3.21 -11.26 -8.29
CA LYS A 59 4.33 -12.19 -8.48
C LYS A 59 4.11 -13.54 -7.81
N ILE A 60 3.55 -13.56 -6.59
CA ILE A 60 3.21 -14.81 -5.90
C ILE A 60 2.14 -15.57 -6.70
N TYR A 61 1.10 -14.87 -7.16
CA TYR A 61 0.05 -15.47 -7.98
C TYR A 61 0.63 -16.11 -9.26
N VAL A 62 1.50 -15.41 -9.97
CA VAL A 62 2.15 -15.96 -11.19
C VAL A 62 3.07 -17.14 -10.86
N ALA A 63 3.82 -17.09 -9.76
CA ALA A 63 4.73 -18.16 -9.38
C ALA A 63 3.98 -19.44 -8.97
N GLU A 64 2.97 -19.32 -8.11
CA GLU A 64 2.29 -20.48 -7.53
C GLU A 64 1.12 -20.97 -8.40
N ALA A 65 0.25 -20.07 -8.86
CA ALA A 65 -0.97 -20.45 -9.55
C ALA A 65 -0.76 -20.74 -11.05
N LEU A 66 0.15 -20.01 -11.70
CA LEU A 66 0.43 -20.19 -13.13
C LEU A 66 1.59 -21.14 -13.39
N ASN A 67 2.71 -20.99 -12.66
CA ASN A 67 3.91 -21.82 -12.88
C ASN A 67 3.97 -23.08 -12.00
N GLY A 68 3.08 -23.22 -11.01
CA GLY A 68 3.10 -24.35 -10.07
C GLY A 68 4.41 -24.44 -9.25
N ALA A 69 5.14 -23.34 -9.12
CA ALA A 69 6.42 -23.31 -8.43
C ALA A 69 6.23 -23.54 -6.92
N PRO A 70 7.18 -24.21 -6.24
CA PRO A 70 7.11 -24.37 -4.80
C PRO A 70 7.20 -23.02 -4.09
N ILE A 71 6.43 -22.88 -3.00
CA ILE A 71 6.31 -21.66 -2.17
C ILE A 71 7.67 -21.08 -1.75
N SER A 72 8.72 -21.92 -1.68
CA SER A 72 10.10 -21.52 -1.40
C SER A 72 10.59 -20.35 -2.27
N TYR A 73 10.19 -20.28 -3.54
CA TYR A 73 10.56 -19.18 -4.44
C TYR A 73 9.82 -17.87 -4.15
N SER A 74 8.65 -17.96 -3.54
CA SER A 74 7.77 -16.83 -3.22
C SER A 74 8.00 -16.26 -1.83
N LEU A 75 8.78 -16.93 -0.98
CA LEU A 75 9.01 -16.55 0.43
C LEU A 75 9.48 -15.12 0.60
N ILE A 76 10.37 -14.64 -0.30
CA ILE A 76 10.86 -13.27 -0.23
C ILE A 76 9.74 -12.24 -0.49
N TYR A 77 8.78 -12.56 -1.36
CA TYR A 77 7.63 -11.71 -1.63
C TYR A 77 6.65 -11.71 -0.46
N PHE A 78 6.45 -12.85 0.21
CA PHE A 78 5.70 -12.92 1.46
C PHE A 78 6.34 -12.08 2.57
N ALA A 79 7.67 -12.14 2.72
CA ALA A 79 8.40 -11.34 3.71
C ALA A 79 8.23 -9.82 3.45
N VAL A 80 8.31 -9.40 2.18
CA VAL A 80 8.08 -8.00 1.80
C VAL A 80 6.63 -7.60 2.10
N LEU A 81 5.63 -8.43 1.78
CA LEU A 81 4.24 -8.17 2.11
C LEU A 81 4.01 -8.05 3.63
N ALA A 82 4.67 -8.89 4.43
CA ALA A 82 4.64 -8.80 5.88
C ALA A 82 5.26 -7.48 6.37
N ALA A 83 6.37 -7.04 5.79
CA ALA A 83 6.97 -5.73 6.10
C ALA A 83 6.01 -4.57 5.78
N PHE A 84 5.28 -4.63 4.66
CA PHE A 84 4.24 -3.65 4.34
C PHE A 84 3.08 -3.66 5.35
N MET A 85 2.79 -4.80 5.98
CA MET A 85 1.79 -4.88 7.04
C MET A 85 2.24 -4.19 8.34
N LEU A 86 3.56 -4.02 8.53
CA LEU A 86 4.13 -3.33 9.69
C LEU A 86 4.20 -1.80 9.52
N LEU A 87 4.11 -1.27 8.30
CA LEU A 87 4.06 0.19 8.04
C LEU A 87 3.03 0.97 8.89
N PRO A 88 1.76 0.54 9.02
CA PRO A 88 0.77 1.29 9.79
C PRO A 88 1.09 1.43 11.29
N PHE A 89 1.99 0.59 11.83
CA PHE A 89 2.44 0.72 13.21
C PHE A 89 3.27 2.01 13.42
N LEU A 90 3.95 2.50 12.38
CA LEU A 90 4.69 3.76 12.45
C LEU A 90 3.74 4.96 12.61
N THR A 91 2.55 4.87 12.01
CA THR A 91 1.50 5.90 12.10
C THR A 91 0.57 5.72 13.31
N TYR A 92 0.76 4.67 14.11
CA TYR A 92 -0.11 4.34 15.24
C TYR A 92 -0.18 5.44 16.30
N MET A 93 0.96 6.09 16.60
CA MET A 93 1.00 7.16 17.62
C MET A 93 0.17 8.37 17.18
N ARG A 94 0.26 8.78 15.90
CA ARG A 94 -0.54 9.89 15.36
C ARG A 94 -2.02 9.54 15.24
N LEU A 95 -2.34 8.30 14.86
CA LEU A 95 -3.72 7.83 14.79
C LEU A 95 -4.36 7.85 16.19
N ARG A 96 -3.61 7.43 17.22
CA ARG A 96 -4.03 7.53 18.62
C ARG A 96 -4.31 8.97 19.03
N ASP A 97 -3.43 9.91 18.68
CA ASP A 97 -3.61 11.33 19.00
C ASP A 97 -4.82 11.94 18.28
N ALA A 98 -5.05 11.58 17.02
CA ALA A 98 -6.19 12.05 16.23
C ALA A 98 -7.53 11.52 16.75
N VAL A 99 -7.57 10.27 17.23
CA VAL A 99 -8.77 9.68 17.83
C VAL A 99 -9.00 10.21 19.25
N MET A 100 -7.94 10.46 20.03
CA MET A 100 -8.03 10.97 21.41
C MET A 100 -8.30 12.48 21.49
N LYS A 101 -7.98 13.25 20.45
CA LYS A 101 -8.40 14.65 20.28
C LYS A 101 -9.43 14.74 19.16
N PRO A 102 -10.63 14.16 19.32
CA PRO A 102 -11.71 14.48 18.41
C PRO A 102 -11.96 15.98 18.55
N ASN A 103 -11.83 16.68 17.44
CA ASN A 103 -11.90 18.13 17.32
C ASN A 103 -12.94 18.79 18.26
N ASN A 104 -12.51 19.35 19.39
CA ASN A 104 -13.29 20.26 20.23
C ASN A 104 -13.34 21.68 19.61
N ALA A 105 -13.41 21.80 18.29
CA ALA A 105 -13.53 23.10 17.59
C ALA A 105 -14.90 23.26 16.90
N SER A 106 -15.96 22.79 17.55
CA SER A 106 -17.33 23.30 17.31
C SER A 106 -17.88 24.10 18.50
N THR A 107 -17.03 24.46 19.47
CA THR A 107 -17.39 25.41 20.51
C THR A 107 -16.54 26.68 20.36
N VAL A 108 -17.22 27.78 20.02
CA VAL A 108 -16.79 29.18 20.13
C VAL A 108 -15.93 29.73 18.97
N LYS A 109 -16.59 30.10 17.87
CA LYS A 109 -16.91 31.51 17.54
C LYS A 109 -17.82 31.61 16.33
#